data_AF-A0A529A895-F1
#
_entry.id   AF-A0A529A895-F1
#
_cell.length_a   1.000
_cell.length_b   1.000
_cell.length_c   1.000
_cell.angle_alpha   90.00
_cell.angle_beta   90.00
_cell.angle_gamma   90.00
#
_symmetry.space_group_name_H-M   'P 1'
#
loop_
_entity.id
_entity.type
_entity.pdbx_description
1 polymer ?
#
loop_
_entity_poly.entity_id
_entity_poly.type
_entity_poly.pdbx_seq_one_letter_code
_entity_poly.pdbx_strand_id
1 'polypeptide(L)'
;AINLTGNELAQTIQGNAGANVINGGGSADKLSGFGGNDIFVFNSALSDGNVDRITDFNPSQNKIHLDDAIFAGLKLGTLTSDAFFAGKAADDSSDHIIYNSSTGALSFDSDGIGDAAQIQFATLSPGLSLTAGAFFVT
;
A
#
# COMPACT_ATOMS: atom_id res chain seq x y z
N ALA A 1 2.94 -12.00 -17.41
CA ALA A 1 2.71 -12.07 -15.96
C ALA A 1 3.91 -12.74 -15.32
N ILE A 2 4.52 -12.11 -14.32
CA ILE A 2 5.55 -12.68 -13.45
C ILE A 2 5.19 -12.35 -12.00
N ASN A 3 5.56 -13.25 -11.09
CA ASN A 3 5.46 -13.02 -9.66
C ASN A 3 6.87 -12.80 -9.12
N LEU A 4 7.05 -11.70 -8.42
CA LEU A 4 8.33 -11.25 -7.90
C LEU A 4 8.23 -11.08 -6.39
N THR A 5 9.18 -11.68 -5.68
CA THR A 5 9.31 -11.57 -4.23
C THR A 5 10.74 -11.20 -3.92
N GLY A 6 10.96 -10.11 -3.18
CA GLY A 6 12.26 -9.74 -2.67
C GLY A 6 12.60 -10.48 -1.37
N ASN A 7 13.40 -9.86 -0.53
CA ASN A 7 13.92 -10.40 0.72
C ASN A 7 14.07 -9.28 1.75
N GLU A 8 14.93 -9.45 2.75
CA GLU A 8 15.10 -8.49 3.86
C GLU A 8 15.98 -7.28 3.52
N LEU A 9 16.49 -7.17 2.29
CA LEU A 9 17.38 -6.10 1.84
C LEU A 9 16.66 -5.17 0.88
N ALA A 10 17.03 -3.88 0.88
CA ALA A 10 16.54 -2.92 -0.09
C ALA A 10 16.87 -3.35 -1.54
N GLN A 11 15.84 -3.44 -2.37
CA GLN A 11 15.89 -3.91 -3.75
C GLN A 11 15.18 -2.95 -4.71
N THR A 12 15.50 -3.11 -6.00
CA THR A 12 14.66 -2.59 -7.09
C THR A 12 14.03 -3.77 -7.80
N ILE A 13 12.72 -3.85 -7.76
CA ILE A 13 11.93 -4.94 -8.32
C ILE A 13 11.07 -4.38 -9.45
N GLN A 14 11.23 -4.96 -10.65
CA GLN A 14 10.61 -4.48 -11.87
C GLN A 14 9.84 -5.61 -12.54
N GLY A 15 8.56 -5.35 -12.77
CA GLY A 15 7.63 -6.17 -13.52
C GLY A 15 7.89 -6.18 -15.03
N ASN A 16 6.84 -6.46 -15.78
CA ASN A 16 6.80 -6.41 -17.25
C ASN A 16 5.43 -5.90 -17.72
N ALA A 17 5.15 -5.98 -19.03
CA ALA A 17 3.91 -5.44 -19.58
C ALA A 17 2.62 -6.26 -19.29
N GLY A 18 2.70 -7.34 -18.51
CA GLY A 18 1.54 -8.15 -18.14
C GLY A 18 1.24 -8.03 -16.65
N ALA A 19 0.05 -8.45 -16.22
CA ALA A 19 -0.36 -8.44 -14.81
C ALA A 19 0.66 -9.19 -13.91
N ASN A 20 1.31 -8.48 -12.99
CA ASN A 20 2.31 -9.02 -12.08
C ASN A 20 1.81 -9.03 -10.63
N VAL A 21 2.44 -9.88 -9.82
CA VAL A 21 2.34 -9.82 -8.36
C VAL A 21 3.73 -9.47 -7.84
N ILE A 22 3.85 -8.35 -7.14
CA ILE A 22 5.13 -7.79 -6.72
C ILE A 22 5.09 -7.63 -5.20
N ASN A 23 6.00 -8.31 -4.52
CA ASN A 23 6.21 -8.22 -3.09
C ASN A 23 7.66 -7.77 -2.84
N GLY A 24 7.83 -6.63 -2.16
CA GLY A 24 9.15 -6.10 -1.77
C GLY A 24 9.87 -7.01 -0.78
N GLY A 25 9.15 -7.43 0.27
CA GLY A 25 9.72 -8.11 1.41
C GLY A 25 9.95 -7.13 2.55
N GLY A 26 11.13 -7.15 3.15
CA GLY A 26 11.53 -6.20 4.18
C GLY A 26 12.40 -5.09 3.62
N SER A 27 12.67 -4.06 4.43
CA SER A 27 13.42 -2.85 4.05
C SER A 27 12.72 -2.02 2.96
N ALA A 28 13.17 -0.78 2.76
CA ALA A 28 12.58 0.11 1.75
C ALA A 28 12.95 -0.31 0.32
N ASP A 29 11.97 -0.78 -0.45
CA ASP A 29 12.14 -1.18 -1.85
C ASP A 29 11.68 -0.15 -2.86
N LYS A 30 12.14 -0.30 -4.11
CA LYS A 30 11.60 0.40 -5.28
C LYS A 30 10.88 -0.59 -6.19
N LEU A 31 9.56 -0.45 -6.30
CA LEU A 31 8.68 -1.37 -7.00
C LEU A 31 8.10 -0.71 -8.25
N SER A 32 8.17 -1.40 -9.39
CA SER A 32 7.58 -0.95 -10.65
C SER A 32 6.79 -2.09 -11.30
N GLY A 33 5.51 -1.86 -11.61
CA GLY A 33 4.65 -2.83 -12.30
C GLY A 33 4.82 -2.80 -13.82
N PHE A 34 5.06 -1.61 -14.37
CA PHE A 34 4.96 -1.25 -15.76
C PHE A 34 3.55 -1.35 -16.34
N GLY A 35 3.26 -2.37 -17.14
CA GLY A 35 2.00 -2.47 -17.87
C GLY A 35 1.16 -3.61 -17.33
N GLY A 36 -0.16 -3.51 -17.48
CA GLY A 36 -1.08 -4.54 -17.00
C GLY A 36 -1.67 -4.21 -15.63
N ASN A 37 -2.43 -5.16 -15.10
CA ASN A 37 -3.15 -5.01 -13.85
C ASN A 37 -2.34 -5.68 -12.73
N ASP A 38 -1.38 -4.95 -12.18
CA ASP A 38 -0.47 -5.45 -11.15
C ASP A 38 -1.05 -5.42 -9.74
N ILE A 39 -0.54 -6.31 -8.89
CA ILE A 39 -0.80 -6.38 -7.46
C ILE A 39 0.50 -6.11 -6.71
N PHE A 40 0.51 -5.10 -5.85
CA PHE A 40 1.62 -4.81 -4.93
C PHE A 40 1.25 -5.36 -3.54
N VAL A 41 2.04 -6.29 -3.03
CA VAL A 41 1.74 -7.05 -1.80
C VAL A 41 2.54 -6.49 -0.63
N PHE A 42 1.83 -6.23 0.47
CA PHE A 42 2.40 -5.83 1.75
C PHE A 42 2.03 -6.86 2.82
N ASN A 43 2.99 -7.71 3.16
CA ASN A 43 2.84 -8.79 4.14
C ASN A 43 4.05 -8.92 5.09
N SER A 44 4.86 -7.88 5.18
CA SER A 44 6.02 -7.78 6.06
C SER A 44 5.76 -6.79 7.20
N ALA A 45 6.57 -6.85 8.25
CA ALA A 45 6.40 -6.00 9.43
C ALA A 45 6.54 -4.50 9.08
N LEU A 46 5.61 -3.68 9.58
CA LEU A 46 5.63 -2.23 9.39
C LEU A 46 6.73 -1.58 10.24
N SER A 47 7.50 -0.66 9.66
CA SER A 47 8.47 0.17 10.39
C SER A 47 8.91 1.36 9.55
N ASP A 48 9.51 2.37 10.17
CA ASP A 48 10.11 3.52 9.46
C ASP A 48 11.23 3.12 8.48
N GLY A 49 11.80 1.91 8.62
CA GLY A 49 12.83 1.37 7.72
C GLY A 49 12.27 0.51 6.58
N ASN A 50 10.97 0.20 6.59
CA ASN A 50 10.29 -0.67 5.63
C ASN A 50 9.19 0.12 4.91
N VAL A 51 9.61 1.11 4.11
CA VAL A 51 8.72 2.00 3.36
C VAL A 51 9.01 1.89 1.88
N ASP A 52 8.16 1.16 1.17
CA ASP A 52 8.36 0.93 -0.26
C ASP A 52 7.99 2.14 -1.09
N ARG A 53 8.60 2.25 -2.27
CA ARG A 53 8.23 3.23 -3.28
C ARG A 53 7.69 2.53 -4.51
N ILE A 54 6.39 2.65 -4.75
CA ILE A 54 5.76 2.18 -5.99
C ILE A 54 5.81 3.32 -7.00
N THR A 55 6.51 3.11 -8.11
CA THR A 55 6.89 4.21 -9.01
C THR A 55 5.87 4.59 -10.07
N ASP A 56 4.94 3.69 -10.38
CA ASP A 56 4.05 3.77 -11.54
C ASP A 56 2.63 3.29 -11.24
N PHE A 57 2.23 3.36 -9.96
CA PHE A 57 0.90 2.92 -9.54
C PHE A 57 -0.22 3.66 -10.29
N ASN A 58 -1.08 2.90 -10.97
CA ASN A 58 -2.30 3.39 -11.59
C ASN A 58 -3.53 2.88 -10.81
N PRO A 59 -4.25 3.75 -10.07
CA PRO A 59 -5.38 3.34 -9.23
C PRO A 59 -6.58 2.78 -10.01
N SER A 60 -6.64 2.99 -11.33
CA SER A 60 -7.69 2.42 -12.19
C SER A 60 -7.38 0.99 -12.66
N GLN A 61 -6.14 0.53 -12.51
CA GLN A 61 -5.68 -0.77 -13.03
C GLN A 61 -5.09 -1.66 -11.93
N ASN A 62 -4.25 -1.10 -11.07
CA ASN A 62 -3.48 -1.83 -10.08
C ASN A 62 -4.24 -2.01 -8.78
N LYS A 63 -3.81 -3.00 -7.99
CA LYS A 63 -4.29 -3.23 -6.63
C LYS A 63 -3.14 -3.25 -5.64
N ILE A 64 -3.47 -2.89 -4.40
CA ILE A 64 -2.63 -3.08 -3.23
C ILE A 64 -3.25 -4.18 -2.40
N HIS A 65 -2.46 -5.19 -2.09
CA HIS A 65 -2.82 -6.32 -1.27
C HIS A 65 -2.22 -6.14 0.12
N LEU A 66 -3.09 -6.10 1.13
CA LEU A 66 -2.73 -5.99 2.53
C LEU A 66 -2.96 -7.34 3.24
N ASP A 67 -1.98 -7.82 3.98
CA ASP A 67 -2.10 -9.03 4.81
C ASP A 67 -2.76 -8.69 6.17
N ASP A 68 -3.80 -9.41 6.56
CA ASP A 68 -4.59 -9.10 7.76
C ASP A 68 -3.80 -9.27 9.07
N ALA A 69 -2.73 -10.08 9.06
CA ALA A 69 -1.85 -10.25 10.22
C ALA A 69 -0.96 -9.02 10.43
N ILE A 70 -0.67 -8.26 9.37
CA ILE A 70 0.11 -7.02 9.43
C ILE A 70 -0.81 -5.81 9.63
N PHE A 71 -1.92 -5.76 8.89
CA PHE A 71 -2.89 -4.66 8.90
C PHE A 71 -4.11 -5.03 9.74
N ALA A 72 -3.85 -5.34 11.02
CA ALA A 72 -4.85 -5.85 11.95
C ALA A 72 -6.05 -4.89 12.10
N GLY A 73 -7.26 -5.45 12.21
CA GLY A 73 -8.50 -4.67 12.35
C GLY A 73 -9.21 -4.36 11.03
N LEU A 74 -8.52 -4.49 9.88
CA LEU A 74 -9.17 -4.42 8.58
C LEU A 74 -10.05 -5.65 8.33
N LYS A 75 -11.17 -5.42 7.63
CA LYS A 75 -12.06 -6.51 7.19
C LYS A 75 -11.47 -7.21 5.96
N LEU A 76 -11.52 -8.54 5.94
CA LEU A 76 -11.12 -9.36 4.79
C LEU A 76 -11.94 -9.03 3.54
N GLY A 77 -11.30 -9.12 2.38
CA GLY A 77 -11.87 -8.78 1.08
C GLY A 77 -11.52 -7.37 0.63
N THR A 78 -12.33 -6.79 -0.26
CA THR A 78 -12.13 -5.40 -0.70
C THR A 78 -12.21 -4.45 0.50
N LEU A 79 -11.27 -3.51 0.60
CA LEU A 79 -11.27 -2.51 1.67
C LEU A 79 -12.58 -1.69 1.62
N THR A 80 -13.21 -1.51 2.77
CA THR A 80 -14.43 -0.70 2.88
C THR A 80 -14.10 0.78 2.72
N SER A 81 -15.04 1.57 2.17
CA SER A 81 -14.88 3.03 2.08
C SER A 81 -14.58 3.68 3.42
N ASP A 82 -15.24 3.20 4.48
CA ASP A 82 -15.11 3.70 5.84
C ASP A 82 -13.73 3.42 6.45
N ALA A 83 -12.94 2.52 5.84
CA ALA A 83 -11.59 2.20 6.29
C ALA A 83 -10.49 2.98 5.56
N PHE A 84 -10.88 3.90 4.66
CA PHE A 84 -9.95 4.62 3.81
C PHE A 84 -10.23 6.12 3.83
N PHE A 85 -9.17 6.88 4.08
CA PHE A 85 -9.20 8.33 3.98
C PHE A 85 -8.12 8.89 3.08
N ALA A 86 -8.51 9.85 2.24
CA ALA A 86 -7.59 10.61 1.41
C ALA A 86 -7.27 11.95 2.11
N GLY A 87 -6.26 11.95 2.97
CA GLY A 87 -5.88 13.12 3.75
C GLY A 87 -4.50 12.99 4.41
N LYS A 88 -4.22 13.86 5.38
CA LYS A 88 -2.91 13.89 6.06
C LYS A 88 -2.82 12.86 7.20
N ALA A 89 -3.94 12.59 7.85
CA ALA A 89 -4.14 11.63 8.92
C ALA A 89 -5.59 11.12 8.88
N ALA A 90 -5.93 10.11 9.66
CA ALA A 90 -7.29 9.61 9.83
C ALA A 90 -8.27 10.75 10.18
N ASP A 91 -9.48 10.74 9.60
CA ASP A 91 -10.53 11.74 9.84
C ASP A 91 -11.48 11.27 10.94
N ASP A 92 -11.81 9.98 10.94
CA ASP A 92 -12.58 9.33 11.98
C ASP A 92 -11.98 7.98 12.40
N SER A 93 -12.49 7.42 13.50
CA SER A 93 -12.00 6.19 14.14
C SER A 93 -12.03 4.94 13.26
N SER A 94 -12.66 4.97 12.08
CA SER A 94 -12.65 3.86 11.14
C SER A 94 -11.57 3.96 10.08
N ASP A 95 -10.95 5.13 9.88
CA ASP A 95 -9.96 5.35 8.84
C ASP A 95 -8.62 4.70 9.18
N HIS A 96 -8.41 3.49 8.67
CA HIS A 96 -7.20 2.71 8.92
C HIS A 96 -6.16 2.83 7.80
N ILE A 97 -6.56 3.14 6.57
CA ILE A 97 -5.64 3.34 5.44
C ILE A 97 -5.72 4.78 4.97
N ILE A 98 -4.60 5.51 5.08
CA ILE A 98 -4.54 6.94 4.80
C ILE A 98 -3.62 7.17 3.62
N TYR A 99 -4.14 7.87 2.60
CA TYR A 99 -3.34 8.34 1.47
C TYR A 99 -3.24 9.86 1.46
N ASN A 100 -2.02 10.35 1.69
CA ASN A 100 -1.71 11.77 1.60
C ASN A 100 -1.38 12.15 0.16
N SER A 101 -2.37 12.68 -0.56
CA SER A 101 -2.22 13.06 -1.97
C SER A 101 -1.19 14.15 -2.24
N SER A 102 -0.78 14.93 -1.22
CA SER A 102 0.24 15.97 -1.38
C SER A 102 1.66 15.40 -1.37
N THR A 103 1.89 14.28 -0.68
CA THR A 103 3.22 13.67 -0.53
C THR A 103 3.34 12.31 -1.23
N GLY A 104 2.22 11.67 -1.53
CA GLY A 104 2.15 10.28 -1.98
C GLY A 104 2.25 9.25 -0.85
N ALA A 105 2.35 9.69 0.40
CA ALA A 105 2.49 8.77 1.54
C ALA A 105 1.23 7.92 1.71
N LEU A 106 1.43 6.62 1.90
CA LEU A 106 0.41 5.64 2.21
C LEU A 106 0.73 5.03 3.57
N SER A 107 -0.19 5.21 4.51
CA SER A 107 0.01 4.88 5.92
C SER A 107 -1.10 4.00 6.45
N PHE A 108 -0.76 3.19 7.45
CA PHE A 108 -1.69 2.41 8.24
C PHE A 108 -1.83 3.05 9.62
N ASP A 109 -3.06 3.33 10.02
CA ASP A 109 -3.40 3.76 11.36
C ASP A 109 -4.11 2.60 12.07
N SER A 110 -3.46 2.03 13.09
CA SER A 110 -3.93 0.82 13.75
C SER A 110 -5.15 1.02 14.63
N ASP A 111 -5.33 2.21 15.20
CA ASP A 111 -6.51 2.52 16.01
C ASP A 111 -7.53 3.39 15.26
N GLY A 112 -7.13 3.92 14.10
CA GLY A 112 -7.98 4.71 13.22
C GLY A 112 -8.26 6.11 13.79
N ILE A 113 -7.66 6.53 14.90
CA ILE A 113 -7.91 7.84 15.50
C ILE A 113 -6.70 8.72 15.22
N GLY A 114 -6.90 9.85 14.52
CA GLY A 114 -5.82 10.75 14.07
C GLY A 114 -4.93 11.40 15.14
N ASP A 115 -5.08 11.01 16.41
CA ASP A 115 -4.17 11.33 17.52
C ASP A 115 -3.02 10.31 17.66
N ALA A 116 -3.19 9.08 17.14
CA ALA A 116 -2.16 8.05 17.14
C ALA A 116 -1.20 8.19 15.95
N ALA A 117 0.01 7.63 16.11
CA ALA A 117 1.00 7.64 15.06
C ALA A 117 0.64 6.60 13.99
N GLN A 118 0.09 7.04 12.85
CA GLN A 118 0.02 6.22 11.65
C GLN A 118 1.44 5.81 11.21
N ILE A 119 1.61 4.58 10.74
CA ILE A 119 2.88 4.06 10.23
C ILE A 119 2.83 4.11 8.71
N GLN A 120 3.73 4.88 8.10
CA GLN A 120 3.88 4.87 6.65
C GLN A 120 4.50 3.54 6.21
N PHE A 121 3.90 2.90 5.21
CA PHE A 121 4.40 1.62 4.67
C PHE A 121 4.72 1.69 3.18
N ALA A 122 4.18 2.70 2.48
CA ALA A 122 4.54 2.93 1.09
C ALA A 122 4.50 4.41 0.70
N THR A 123 5.08 4.70 -0.45
CA THR A 123 4.99 5.97 -1.16
C THR A 123 4.55 5.68 -2.59
N LEU A 124 3.44 6.28 -2.99
CA LEU A 124 2.94 6.33 -4.37
C LEU A 124 3.31 7.69 -5.01
N SER A 125 2.97 7.87 -6.27
CA SER A 125 3.04 9.19 -6.91
C SER A 125 2.03 10.15 -6.26
N PRO A 126 2.41 11.40 -5.92
CA PRO A 126 1.46 12.41 -5.44
C PRO A 126 0.34 12.70 -6.45
N GLY A 127 -0.79 13.18 -5.96
CA GLY A 127 -1.92 13.64 -6.79
C GLY A 127 -2.82 12.55 -7.36
N LEU A 128 -2.58 11.27 -7.04
CA LEU A 128 -3.50 10.19 -7.42
C LEU A 128 -4.90 10.36 -6.79
N SER A 129 -5.94 10.10 -7.58
CA SER A 129 -7.32 9.94 -7.09
C SER A 129 -7.51 8.51 -6.59
N LEU A 130 -6.96 8.20 -5.41
CA LEU A 130 -7.03 6.88 -4.81
C LEU A 130 -8.35 6.69 -4.05
N THR A 131 -8.88 5.48 -4.06
CA THR A 131 -10.09 5.09 -3.29
C THR A 131 -9.85 3.74 -2.62
N ALA A 132 -10.71 3.38 -1.66
CA ALA A 132 -10.70 2.06 -1.03
C ALA A 132 -10.74 0.90 -2.04
N GLY A 133 -11.34 1.13 -3.21
CA GLY A 133 -11.41 0.13 -4.28
C GLY A 133 -10.03 -0.30 -4.82
N ALA A 134 -8.96 0.46 -4.58
CA ALA A 134 -7.59 0.06 -4.95
C ALA A 134 -6.99 -1.02 -4.03
N PHE A 135 -7.67 -1.37 -2.93
CA PHE A 135 -7.14 -2.23 -1.88
C PHE A 135 -7.98 -3.48 -1.67
N PHE A 136 -7.31 -4.57 -1.28
CA PHE A 136 -7.96 -5.73 -0.71
C PHE A 136 -7.09 -6.35 0.38
N VAL A 137 -7.76 -7.08 1.28
CA VAL A 137 -7.19 -7.66 2.49
C VAL A 137 -7.42 -9.17 2.46
N THR A 138 -6.40 -9.96 2.82
CA THR A 138 -6.52 -11.41 2.96
C THR A 138 -5.91 -11.91 4.24
#